data_AF-A0A840PPY1-F1
#
_entry.id   AF-A0A840PPY1-F1
#
_cell.length_a   1.000
_cell.length_b   1.000
_cell.length_c   1.000
_cell.angle_alpha   90.00
_cell.angle_beta   90.00
_cell.angle_gamma   90.00
#
_symmetry.space_group_name_H-M   'P 1'
#
loop_
_entity.id
_entity.type
_entity.pdbx_description
1 polymer ?
#
loop_
_entity_poly.entity_id
_entity_poly.type
_entity_poly.pdbx_seq_one_letter_code
_entity_poly.pdbx_strand_id
1 'polypeptide(L)' 'MHLLLLYGDFLYFPEDKKAYIPAAVELILLFVLCFAVFFLVKKISKIQEMKTKELEKRMLRERKQNKDTIIKE' A
#
# COMPACT_ATOMS: atom_id res chain seq x y z
N MET A 1 -22.00 -4.25 -34.20
CA MET A 1 -22.13 -5.73 -34.15
C MET A 1 -20.79 -6.46 -34.17
N HIS A 2 -19.72 -5.93 -34.78
CA HIS A 2 -18.39 -6.56 -34.77
C HIS A 2 -17.61 -6.40 -33.44
N LEU A 3 -17.95 -5.40 -32.61
CA LEU A 3 -17.26 -5.15 -31.33
C LEU A 3 -17.67 -6.14 -30.23
N LEU A 4 -18.88 -6.70 -30.29
CA LEU A 4 -19.39 -7.65 -29.29
C LEU A 4 -18.77 -9.06 -29.44
N LEU A 5 -18.36 -9.42 -30.67
CA LEU A 5 -17.74 -10.73 -30.95
C LEU A 5 -16.33 -10.85 -30.36
N LEU A 6 -15.63 -9.73 -30.14
CA LEU A 6 -14.30 -9.70 -29.51
C LEU A 6 -14.33 -10.00 -28.00
N TYR A 7 -15.48 -9.79 -27.34
CA TYR A 7 -15.67 -10.06 -25.90
C TYR A 7 -16.34 -11.41 -25.61
N GLY A 8 -16.93 -12.06 -26.63
CA GLY A 8 -17.61 -13.35 -26.47
C GLY A 8 -16.67 -14.50 -26.10
N ASP A 9 -15.44 -14.47 -26.62
CA ASP A 9 -14.41 -15.49 -26.32
C ASP A 9 -13.77 -15.32 -24.93
N PHE A 10 -13.91 -14.16 -24.28
CA PHE A 10 -13.31 -13.91 -22.97
C PHE A 10 -14.00 -14.68 -21.83
N LEU A 11 -15.30 -14.98 -21.98
CA LEU A 11 -16.05 -15.83 -21.04
C LEU A 11 -16.12 -17.30 -21.48
N TYR A 12 -15.37 -17.72 -22.52
CA TYR A 12 -15.28 -19.13 -22.84
C TYR A 12 -14.40 -19.84 -21.81
N PHE A 13 -15.07 -20.60 -20.95
CA PHE A 13 -14.45 -21.43 -19.94
C PHE A 13 -13.94 -22.72 -20.59
N PRO A 14 -12.61 -23.00 -20.60
CA PRO A 14 -12.12 -24.28 -21.10
C PRO A 14 -12.77 -25.47 -20.40
N GLU A 15 -13.12 -26.49 -21.18
CA GLU A 15 -13.74 -27.73 -20.70
C GLU A 15 -12.78 -28.54 -19.81
N ASP A 16 -11.48 -28.52 -20.13
CA ASP A 16 -10.43 -29.11 -19.28
C ASP A 16 -9.98 -28.12 -18.22
N LYS A 17 -10.22 -28.48 -16.96
CA LYS A 17 -9.84 -27.69 -15.78
C LYS A 17 -8.33 -27.41 -15.70
N LYS A 18 -7.49 -28.25 -16.33
CA LYS A 18 -6.04 -28.05 -16.36
C LYS A 18 -5.64 -26.79 -17.12
N ALA A 19 -6.47 -26.34 -18.07
CA ALA A 19 -6.22 -25.10 -18.82
C ALA A 19 -6.29 -23.84 -17.94
N TYR A 20 -6.87 -23.89 -16.73
CA TYR A 20 -6.87 -22.77 -15.77
C TYR A 20 -5.63 -22.71 -14.87
N ILE A 21 -4.81 -23.77 -14.81
CA ILE A 21 -3.62 -23.80 -13.95
C ILE A 21 -2.70 -22.59 -14.21
N PRO A 22 -2.42 -22.19 -15.47
CA PRO A 22 -1.61 -21.00 -15.74
C PRO A 22 -2.22 -19.73 -15.12
N ALA A 23 -3.53 -19.51 -15.28
CA ALA A 23 -4.21 -18.35 -14.71
C ALA A 23 -4.17 -18.35 -13.17
N ALA A 24 -4.28 -19.51 -12.53
CA ALA A 24 -4.15 -19.63 -11.08
C ALA A 24 -2.73 -19.28 -10.60
N VAL A 25 -1.70 -19.69 -11.34
CA VAL A 25 -0.30 -19.37 -11.02
C VAL A 25 -0.05 -17.86 -11.16
N GLU A 26 -0.53 -17.25 -12.25
CA GLU A 26 -0.43 -15.79 -12.45
C GLU A 26 -1.13 -15.02 -11.34
N LEU A 27 -2.34 -15.46 -10.96
CA LEU A 27 -3.11 -14.86 -9.88
C LEU A 27 -2.35 -14.95 -8.54
N ILE A 28 -1.80 -16.13 -8.21
CA ILE A 28 -0.99 -16.32 -6.99
C ILE A 28 0.22 -15.40 -7.01
N LEU A 29 0.93 -15.30 -8.13
CA LEU A 29 2.10 -14.44 -8.25
C LEU A 29 1.73 -12.96 -8.04
N LEU A 30 0.62 -12.51 -8.62
CA LEU A 30 0.11 -11.16 -8.40
C LEU A 30 -0.27 -10.93 -6.94
N PHE A 31 -0.95 -11.89 -6.29
CA PHE A 31 -1.28 -11.79 -4.87
C PHE A 31 -0.03 -11.69 -4.01
N VAL A 32 0.98 -12.52 -4.25
CA VAL A 32 2.26 -12.47 -3.52
C VAL A 32 2.91 -11.09 -3.64
N LEU A 33 2.94 -10.52 -4.85
CA LEU A 33 3.45 -9.16 -5.06
C LEU A 33 2.62 -8.11 -4.32
N CYS A 34 1.30 -8.22 -4.37
CA CYS A 34 0.39 -7.29 -3.70
C CYS A 34 0.60 -7.31 -2.18
N PHE A 35 0.71 -8.51 -1.58
CA PHE A 35 1.05 -8.65 -0.17
C PHE A 35 2.44 -8.10 0.15
N ALA A 36 3.45 -8.39 -0.68
CA ALA A 36 4.80 -7.88 -0.48
C ALA A 36 4.82 -6.33 -0.43
N VAL A 37 4.17 -5.68 -1.41
CA VAL A 37 4.03 -4.22 -1.44
C VAL A 37 3.27 -3.71 -0.22
N PHE A 38 2.15 -4.34 0.14
CA PHE A 38 1.37 -3.97 1.32
C PHE A 38 2.20 -4.00 2.60
N PHE A 39 3.00 -5.04 2.81
CA PHE A 39 3.88 -5.15 3.97
C PHE A 39 5.01 -4.11 3.95
N LEU A 40 5.59 -3.84 2.78
CA LEU A 40 6.63 -2.81 2.61
C LEU A 40 6.08 -1.42 2.98
N VAL A 41 4.93 -1.04 2.44
CA VAL A 41 4.28 0.24 2.74
C VAL A 41 3.99 0.34 4.24
N LYS A 42 3.42 -0.71 4.84
CA LYS A 42 3.13 -0.72 6.29
C LYS A 42 4.37 -0.52 7.15
N LYS A 43 5.50 -1.13 6.78
CA LYS A 43 6.78 -0.94 7.47
C LYS A 43 7.29 0.50 7.34
N ILE A 44 7.24 1.05 6.12
CA ILE A 44 7.70 2.41 5.84
C ILE A 44 6.83 3.44 6.58
N SER A 45 5.51 3.26 6.61
CA SER A 45 4.59 4.15 7.34
C SER A 45 4.90 4.20 8.84
N LYS A 46 5.19 3.05 9.47
CA LYS A 46 5.58 3.02 10.89
C LYS A 46 6.87 3.79 11.18
N ILE A 47 7.86 3.66 10.29
CA ILE A 47 9.14 4.37 10.44
C ILE A 47 8.93 5.87 10.30
N GLN A 48 8.12 6.30 9.33
CA GLN A 48 7.80 7.71 9.13
C GLN A 48 7.04 8.29 10.33
N GLU A 49 6.04 7.57 10.84
CA GLU A 49 5.27 7.97 12.02
C GLU A 49 6.18 8.22 13.24
N MET A 50 7.13 7.32 13.50
CA MET A 50 8.07 7.48 14.61
C MET A 50 8.95 8.72 14.45
N LYS A 51 9.48 8.97 13.24
CA LYS A 51 10.32 10.14 12.95
C LYS A 51 9.53 11.44 13.12
N THR A 52 8.31 11.50 12.61
CA THR A 52 7.43 12.67 12.73
C THR A 52 7.09 12.96 14.20
N LYS A 53 6.74 11.93 14.99
CA LYS A 53 6.47 12.10 16.43
C LYS A 53 7.68 12.64 17.19
N GLU A 54 8.89 12.24 16.83
CA GLU A 54 10.10 12.77 17.46
C GLU A 54 10.31 14.25 17.14
N LEU A 55 10.13 14.63 15.87
CA LEU A 55 10.21 16.01 15.41
C LEU A 55 9.16 16.89 16.10
N GLU A 56 7.90 16.46 16.13
CA GLU A 56 6.82 17.18 16.83
C GLU A 56 7.15 17.39 18.32
N LYS A 57 7.65 16.35 19.01
CA LYS A 57 8.07 16.46 20.40
C LYS A 57 9.21 17.47 20.59
N ARG A 58 10.18 17.52 19.69
CA ARG A 58 11.29 18.51 19.74
C ARG A 58 10.74 19.92 19.57
N MET A 59 9.92 20.15 18.53
CA MET A 59 9.31 21.46 18.27
C MET A 59 8.42 21.92 19.42
N LEU A 60 7.66 21.03 20.05
CA LEU A 60 6.81 21.36 21.20
C LEU A 60 7.65 21.76 22.42
N ARG A 61 8.77 21.08 22.67
CA ARG A 61 9.70 21.44 23.76
C ARG A 61 10.32 22.82 23.52
N GLU A 62 10.78 23.09 22.31
CA GLU A 62 11.35 24.39 21.93
C GLU A 62 10.33 25.52 22.06
N ARG A 63 9.09 25.31 21.59
CA ARG A 63 7.99 26.28 21.76
C ARG A 63 7.66 26.53 23.23
N LYS A 64 7.67 25.49 24.06
CA LYS A 64 7.41 25.63 25.49
C LYS A 64 8.53 26.41 26.18
N GLN A 65 9.79 26.08 25.90
CA GLN A 65 10.94 26.82 26.43
C GLN A 65 10.91 28.30 26.02
N ASN A 66 10.65 28.59 24.74
CA ASN A 66 10.55 29.97 24.27
C ASN A 66 9.41 30.73 24.96
N LYS A 67 8.24 30.10 25.13
CA LYS A 67 7.11 30.72 25.85
C LYS A 67 7.44 30.99 27.32
N ASP A 68 8.15 30.08 27.99
CA ASP A 68 8.54 30.24 29.39
C ASP A 68 9.61 31.33 29.57
N THR A 69 10.48 31.55 28.57
CA THR A 69 11.43 32.68 28.53
C THR A 69 10.70 34.02 28.38
N ILE A 70 9.75 34.12 27.45
CA ILE A 70 8.98 35.37 27.21
C ILE A 70 8.11 35.78 28.42
N ILE A 71 7.65 34.83 29.25
CA ILE A 71 6.83 35.15 30.44
C ILE A 71 7.67 35.57 31.65
N LYS A 72 8.97 35.27 31.65
CA LYS A 72 9.89 35.61 32.76
C LYS A 72 10.59 36.97 32.59
N GLU A 73 10.46 37.60 31.43
CA GLU A 73 11.01 38.92 31.10
C GLU A 73 9.90 39.98 31.19
#